data_AF-A0A920J4F5-F1
#
_entry.id   AF-A0A920J4F5-F1
#
_cell.length_a   1.000
_cell.length_b   1.000
_cell.length_c   1.000
_cell.angle_alpha   90.00
_cell.angle_beta   90.00
_cell.angle_gamma   90.00
#
_symmetry.space_group_name_H-M   'P 1'
#
loop_
_entity.id
_entity.type
_entity.pdbx_description
1 polymer ?
#
loop_
_entity_poly.entity_id
_entity_poly.type
_entity_poly.pdbx_seq_one_letter_code
_entity_poly.pdbx_strand_id
1 'polypeptide(L)'
;MGAVINFEPNLYKAIISNVPFVDVVTTMSDPSIPLTTGEYNEWGNPGIKKQYDYMMKYSPYDNIDSLSYPSILVTTGLWDSRSRIMSQLNMC
;
A
#
# COMPACT_ATOMS: atom_id res chain seq x y z
N MET A 1 -5.67 0.59 -5.75
CA MET A 1 -5.09 0.19 -7.05
C MET A 1 -3.62 -0.26 -6.97
N GLY A 2 -2.92 -0.12 -5.83
CA GLY A 2 -1.50 -0.48 -5.76
C GLY A 2 -1.16 -1.97 -5.94
N ALA A 3 -1.96 -2.89 -5.42
CA ALA A 3 -1.66 -4.32 -5.59
C ALA A 3 -1.89 -4.79 -7.04
N VAL A 4 -2.92 -4.24 -7.69
CA VAL A 4 -3.32 -4.59 -9.05
C VAL A 4 -2.23 -4.26 -10.06
N ILE A 5 -1.49 -3.16 -9.87
CA ILE A 5 -0.40 -2.80 -10.78
C ILE A 5 0.78 -3.76 -10.71
N ASN A 6 1.02 -4.38 -9.55
CA ASN A 6 2.09 -5.36 -9.39
C ASN A 6 1.69 -6.71 -9.97
N PHE A 7 0.42 -7.10 -9.84
CA PHE A 7 -0.05 -8.38 -10.38
C PHE A 7 -0.26 -8.36 -11.90
N GLU A 8 -0.85 -7.30 -12.44
CA GLU A 8 -1.23 -7.23 -13.85
C GLU A 8 -0.94 -5.83 -14.44
N PRO A 9 0.34 -5.45 -14.59
CA PRO A 9 0.72 -4.13 -15.09
C PRO A 9 0.26 -3.86 -16.52
N ASN A 10 0.11 -4.91 -17.34
CA ASN A 10 -0.19 -4.79 -18.78
C ASN A 10 -1.68 -4.58 -19.09
N LEU A 11 -2.58 -4.77 -18.12
CA LEU A 11 -4.03 -4.63 -18.34
C LEU A 11 -4.47 -3.17 -18.50
N TYR A 12 -3.70 -2.23 -17.94
CA TYR A 12 -4.08 -0.84 -17.85
C TYR A 12 -3.07 0.03 -18.60
N LYS A 13 -3.55 1.09 -19.26
CA LYS A 13 -2.69 2.04 -19.97
C LYS A 13 -2.25 3.21 -19.07
N ALA A 14 -3.09 3.60 -18.13
CA ALA A 14 -2.81 4.62 -17.14
C ALA A 14 -3.65 4.38 -15.88
N ILE A 15 -3.13 4.78 -14.72
CA ILE A 15 -3.78 4.60 -13.42
C ILE A 15 -3.69 5.90 -12.62
N ILE A 16 -4.82 6.31 -12.06
CA ILE A 16 -4.90 7.45 -11.14
C ILE A 16 -5.20 6.90 -9.75
N SER A 17 -4.30 7.14 -8.80
CA SER A 17 -4.44 6.70 -7.42
C SER A 17 -4.49 7.92 -6.51
N ASN A 18 -5.68 8.20 -5.95
CA ASN A 18 -5.88 9.30 -5.03
C ASN A 18 -5.75 8.81 -3.58
N VAL A 19 -4.74 9.32 -2.87
CA VAL A 19 -4.36 8.95 -1.51
C VAL A 19 -4.35 7.42 -1.31
N PRO A 20 -3.57 6.66 -2.11
CA PRO A 20 -3.62 5.22 -2.03
C PRO A 20 -2.95 4.71 -0.75
N PHE A 21 -3.61 3.75 -0.10
CA PHE A 21 -2.99 2.97 0.97
C PHE A 21 -2.12 1.88 0.35
N VAL A 22 -0.80 2.07 0.41
CA VAL A 22 0.19 1.25 -0.34
C VAL A 22 1.21 0.54 0.55
N ASP A 23 1.37 1.01 1.79
CA ASP A 23 2.33 0.47 2.75
C ASP A 23 1.57 -0.20 3.89
N VAL A 24 1.05 -1.39 3.58
CA VAL A 24 0.13 -2.14 4.44
C VAL A 24 0.89 -2.73 5.63
N VAL A 25 2.06 -3.33 5.38
CA VAL A 25 2.83 -4.03 6.41
C VAL A 25 3.44 -3.06 7.41
N THR A 26 4.09 -1.99 6.96
CA THR A 26 4.72 -1.02 7.87
C THR A 26 3.67 -0.24 8.65
N THR A 27 2.56 0.17 8.01
CA THR A 27 1.50 0.93 8.69
C THR A 27 0.77 0.08 9.73
N MET A 28 0.45 -1.18 9.40
CA MET A 28 -0.20 -2.08 10.35
C MET A 28 0.76 -2.57 11.46
N SER A 29 2.08 -2.42 11.28
CA SER A 29 3.07 -2.76 12.31
C SER A 29 3.25 -1.64 13.35
N ASP A 30 2.81 -0.42 13.04
CA ASP A 30 2.92 0.74 13.93
C ASP A 30 1.56 1.11 14.56
N PRO A 31 1.29 0.69 15.82
CA PRO A 31 0.03 0.98 16.49
C PRO A 31 -0.10 2.46 16.92
N SER A 32 0.95 3.27 16.77
CA SER A 32 0.89 4.72 17.06
C SER A 32 0.21 5.52 15.93
N ILE A 33 0.05 4.92 14.75
CA ILE A 33 -0.66 5.53 13.63
C ILE A 33 -2.17 5.47 13.90
N PRO A 34 -2.90 6.59 13.75
CA PRO A 34 -4.36 6.59 13.86
C PRO A 34 -4.97 5.59 12.88
N LEU A 35 -6.01 4.86 13.29
CA LEU A 35 -6.75 3.83 12.55
C LEU A 35 -6.13 2.41 12.55
N THR A 36 -4.83 2.25 12.76
CA THR A 36 -4.17 0.92 12.69
C THR A 36 -4.83 -0.15 13.58
N THR A 37 -5.14 0.18 14.83
CA THR A 37 -5.74 -0.77 15.77
C THR A 37 -7.17 -1.16 15.43
N GLY A 38 -7.94 -0.28 14.77
CA GLY A 38 -9.29 -0.58 14.30
C GLY A 38 -9.30 -1.40 13.01
N GLU A 39 -8.26 -1.24 12.19
CA GLU A 39 -8.14 -1.87 10.88
C GLU A 39 -7.56 -3.30 10.92
N TYR A 40 -7.10 -3.78 12.08
CA TYR A 40 -6.64 -5.18 12.23
C TYR A 40 -7.70 -6.22 11.87
N ASN A 41 -8.98 -5.89 12.04
CA ASN A 41 -10.07 -6.79 11.64
C ASN A 41 -10.28 -6.81 10.12
N GLU A 42 -9.84 -5.78 9.40
CA GLU A 42 -9.99 -5.63 7.95
C GLU A 42 -8.79 -6.27 7.23
N TRP A 43 -7.56 -5.89 7.60
CA TRP A 43 -6.33 -6.28 6.90
C TRP A 43 -5.55 -7.41 7.58
N GLY A 44 -5.69 -7.52 8.91
CA GLY A 44 -4.89 -8.40 9.75
C GLY A 44 -3.86 -7.66 10.60
N ASN A 45 -3.34 -8.37 11.60
CA ASN A 45 -2.31 -7.89 12.51
C ASN A 45 -0.95 -8.55 12.14
N PRO A 46 0.04 -7.77 11.70
CA PRO A 46 1.36 -8.30 11.33
C PRO A 46 2.14 -8.89 12.52
N GLY A 47 1.73 -8.63 13.76
CA GLY A 47 2.23 -9.33 14.94
C GLY A 47 1.91 -10.83 14.94
N ILE A 48 0.93 -11.28 14.14
CA ILE A 48 0.61 -12.69 13.94
C ILE A 48 1.28 -13.15 12.65
N LYS A 49 2.29 -14.01 12.76
CA LYS A 49 3.09 -14.50 11.62
C LYS A 49 2.27 -14.94 10.41
N LYS A 50 1.19 -15.69 10.63
CA LYS A 50 0.31 -16.17 9.54
C LYS A 50 -0.38 -15.01 8.78
N GLN A 51 -0.75 -13.94 9.48
CA GLN A 51 -1.35 -12.76 8.87
C GLN A 51 -0.29 -11.90 8.20
N TYR A 52 0.88 -11.72 8.83
CA TYR A 52 2.05 -11.09 8.22
C TYR A 52 2.43 -11.73 6.88
N ASP A 53 2.58 -13.06 6.84
CA ASP A 53 2.94 -13.79 5.62
C ASP A 53 1.89 -13.64 4.51
N TYR A 54 0.64 -13.40 4.87
CA TYR A 54 -0.43 -13.11 3.91
C TYR A 54 -0.40 -11.66 3.43
N MET A 55 -0.20 -10.71 4.35
CA MET A 55 -0.08 -9.28 4.08
C MET A 55 1.10 -8.97 3.15
N MET A 56 2.23 -9.64 3.37
CA MET A 56 3.42 -9.53 2.51
C MET A 56 3.15 -9.90 1.05
N LYS A 57 2.18 -10.77 0.76
CA LYS A 57 1.90 -11.20 -0.63
C LYS A 57 1.22 -10.14 -1.48
N TYR A 58 0.49 -9.22 -0.85
CA TYR A 58 -0.31 -8.23 -1.58
C TYR A 58 0.09 -6.79 -1.30
N SER A 59 0.92 -6.54 -0.28
CA SER A 59 1.38 -5.20 0.08
C SER A 59 2.02 -4.52 -1.14
N PRO A 60 1.42 -3.43 -1.66
CA PRO A 60 1.89 -2.81 -2.90
C PRO A 60 3.34 -2.34 -2.84
N TYR A 61 3.73 -1.73 -1.72
CA TYR A 61 5.07 -1.19 -1.50
C TYR A 61 6.13 -2.28 -1.43
N ASP A 62 5.83 -3.42 -0.79
CA ASP A 62 6.79 -4.51 -0.60
C ASP A 62 6.95 -5.40 -1.85
N ASN A 63 6.04 -5.29 -2.82
CA ASN A 63 6.03 -6.11 -4.05
C ASN A 63 6.34 -5.30 -5.31
N ILE A 64 7.09 -4.20 -5.18
CA ILE A 64 7.59 -3.46 -6.35
C ILE A 64 8.72 -4.27 -6.98
N ASP A 65 8.64 -4.48 -8.30
CA ASP A 65 9.66 -5.17 -9.09
C ASP A 65 10.03 -4.34 -10.33
N SER A 66 11.10 -4.70 -11.01
CA SER A 66 11.58 -4.10 -12.25
C SER A 66 10.72 -4.46 -13.48
N LEU A 67 9.42 -4.15 -13.41
CA LEU A 67 8.43 -4.39 -14.46
C LEU A 67 8.09 -3.10 -15.22
N SER A 68 7.51 -3.27 -16.41
CA SER A 68 6.98 -2.14 -17.19
C SER A 68 5.62 -1.71 -16.63
N TYR A 69 5.62 -0.74 -15.73
CA TYR A 69 4.40 -0.17 -15.19
C TYR A 69 3.73 0.80 -16.18
N PRO A 70 2.39 0.91 -16.16
CA PRO A 70 1.67 1.91 -16.93
C PRO A 70 1.95 3.32 -16.42
N SER A 71 1.45 4.36 -17.10
CA SER A 71 1.58 5.73 -16.58
C SER A 71 0.75 5.89 -15.30
N ILE A 72 1.40 6.23 -14.18
CA ILE A 72 0.74 6.39 -12.87
C ILE A 72 0.73 7.86 -12.46
N LEU A 73 -0.44 8.35 -12.04
CA LEU A 73 -0.59 9.59 -11.31
C LEU A 73 -1.00 9.28 -9.87
N VAL A 74 -0.13 9.58 -8.92
CA VAL A 74 -0.42 9.48 -7.49
C VAL A 74 -0.69 10.88 -6.94
N THR A 75 -1.83 11.08 -6.29
CA THR A 75 -2.14 12.34 -5.60
C THR A 75 -2.24 12.09 -4.09
N THR A 76 -1.79 13.05 -3.30
CA THR A 76 -1.68 12.90 -1.84
C THR A 76 -1.81 14.24 -1.12
N GLY A 77 -2.07 14.19 0.18
CA GLY A 77 -2.16 15.38 1.05
C GLY A 77 -1.04 15.39 2.09
N LEU A 78 -0.29 16.49 2.18
CA LEU A 78 0.80 16.65 3.15
C LEU A 78 0.34 16.48 4.62
N TRP A 79 -0.90 16.87 4.90
CA TRP A 79 -1.50 16.86 6.23
C TRP A 79 -2.59 15.80 6.37
N ASP A 80 -2.63 14.81 5.46
CA ASP A 80 -3.61 13.73 5.56
C ASP A 80 -3.20 12.74 6.65
N SER A 81 -4.00 12.67 7.71
CA SER A 81 -3.74 11.79 8.86
C SER A 81 -4.11 10.32 8.58
N ARG A 82 -4.73 10.02 7.43
CA ARG A 82 -5.19 8.66 7.08
C ARG A 82 -4.09 7.81 6.47
N SER A 83 -3.06 8.42 5.89
CA SER A 83 -1.98 7.68 5.21
C SER A 83 -0.72 8.53 5.15
N ARG A 84 0.44 7.94 5.42
CA ARG A 84 1.72 8.65 5.38
C ARG A 84 2.10 9.01 3.94
N ILE A 85 2.57 10.24 3.72
CA ILE A 85 3.00 10.72 2.39
C ILE A 85 4.24 9.98 1.86
N MET A 86 5.14 9.57 2.77
CA MET A 86 6.43 8.96 2.43
C MET A 86 6.27 7.63 1.68
N SER A 87 5.28 6.82 2.04
CA SER A 87 5.05 5.52 1.40
C SER A 87 4.54 5.65 -0.03
N GLN A 88 3.84 6.75 -0.34
CA GLN A 88 3.31 7.01 -1.68
C GLN A 88 4.38 7.55 -2.64
N LEU A 89 5.37 8.29 -2.13
CA LEU A 89 6.48 8.82 -2.93
C LEU A 89 7.46 7.73 -3.39
N ASN A 90 7.71 6.72 -2.56
CA ASN A 90 8.66 5.66 -2.88
C ASN A 90 8.09 4.58 -3.84
N MET A 91 6.85 4.75 -4.30
CA MET A 91 6.17 3.81 -5.20
C MET A 91 6.25 4.23 -6.69
N CYS A 92 6.73 5.45 -6.97
CA CYS A 92 6.99 5.97 -8.32
C CYS A 92 8.48 6.03 -8.60
#